data_AF-A0A023ECU3-F1
#
_entry.id   AF-A0A023ECU3-F1
#
_cell.length_a   1.000
_cell.length_b   1.000
_cell.length_c   1.000
_cell.angle_alpha   90.00
_cell.angle_beta   90.00
_cell.angle_gamma   90.00
#
_symmetry.space_group_name_H-M   'P 1'
#
loop_
_entity.id
_entity.type
_entity.pdbx_description
1 polymer ?
#
loop_
_entity_poly.entity_id
_entity_poly.type
_entity_poly.pdbx_seq_one_letter_code
_entity_poly.pdbx_strand_id
1 'polypeptide(L)'
;MPKNKKQDTSDSDSGPDDRTPVKKTKTDSASTTNAGGETEWTIDRNRKVTVKEFKGKIYVNVREYYEKDGQSLPGKKGISLTVPQWKKLMEHADEINDKIKTF
;
A
#
# COMPACT_ATOMS: atom_id res chain seq x y z
N MET A 1 -15.19 -29.04 -48.19
CA MET A 1 -16.41 -28.21 -47.99
C MET A 1 -16.04 -26.97 -47.18
N PRO A 2 -16.65 -25.81 -47.44
CA PRO A 2 -15.94 -24.60 -47.88
C PRO A 2 -15.55 -23.57 -46.79
N LYS A 3 -14.62 -22.70 -47.22
CA LYS A 3 -14.07 -21.49 -46.56
C LYS A 3 -15.13 -20.38 -46.40
N ASN A 4 -15.06 -19.62 -45.30
CA ASN A 4 -15.70 -18.31 -45.17
C ASN A 4 -14.66 -17.34 -44.55
N LYS A 5 -13.85 -16.64 -45.36
CA LYS A 5 -14.03 -15.29 -45.95
C LYS A 5 -14.11 -14.15 -44.91
N LYS A 6 -13.03 -13.34 -44.90
CA LYS A 6 -12.79 -12.09 -44.17
C LYS A 6 -13.93 -11.07 -44.29
N GLN A 7 -14.07 -10.24 -43.27
CA GLN A 7 -14.38 -8.81 -43.43
C GLN A 7 -13.67 -7.99 -42.36
N ASP A 8 -12.71 -7.19 -42.82
CA ASP A 8 -12.14 -6.02 -42.13
C ASP A 8 -13.14 -4.86 -42.29
N THR A 9 -13.50 -4.20 -41.18
CA THR A 9 -13.94 -2.79 -41.21
C THR A 9 -13.39 -2.09 -39.97
N SER A 10 -12.34 -1.32 -40.20
CA SER A 10 -11.93 -0.19 -39.39
C SER A 10 -13.10 0.80 -39.28
N ASP A 11 -13.46 1.19 -38.07
CA ASP A 11 -13.98 2.53 -37.84
C ASP A 11 -13.50 3.04 -36.49
N SER A 12 -12.89 4.22 -36.53
CA SER A 12 -12.26 4.89 -35.39
C SER A 12 -13.32 5.61 -34.58
N ASP A 13 -13.71 5.06 -33.44
CA ASP A 13 -14.47 5.83 -32.47
C ASP A 13 -13.49 6.68 -31.64
N SER A 14 -13.24 7.90 -32.14
CA SER A 14 -12.48 8.93 -31.45
C SER A 14 -13.32 9.47 -30.28
N GLY A 15 -13.33 8.73 -29.17
CA GLY A 15 -13.70 9.29 -27.88
C GLY A 15 -12.66 10.32 -27.44
N PRO A 16 -13.05 11.48 -26.88
CA PRO A 16 -12.08 12.41 -26.32
C PRO A 16 -11.41 11.74 -25.13
N ASP A 17 -10.18 11.26 -25.33
CA ASP A 17 -9.25 10.90 -24.26
C ASP A 17 -9.03 12.15 -23.43
N ASP A 18 -9.80 12.23 -22.34
CA ASP A 18 -9.77 13.30 -21.35
C ASP A 18 -8.39 13.30 -20.69
N ARG A 19 -7.56 14.22 -21.19
CA ARG A 19 -6.25 14.56 -20.66
C ARG A 19 -6.42 15.10 -19.24
N THR A 20 -6.30 14.25 -18.24
CA THR A 20 -5.78 14.69 -16.94
C THR A 20 -4.77 13.71 -16.38
N PRO A 21 -3.52 14.14 -16.11
CA PRO A 21 -2.61 13.34 -15.31
C PRO A 21 -3.12 13.43 -13.88
N VAL A 22 -3.76 12.38 -13.38
CA VAL A 22 -4.15 12.31 -11.97
C VAL A 22 -2.91 11.98 -11.14
N LYS A 23 -2.02 12.97 -11.06
CA LYS A 23 -1.01 13.12 -10.03
C LYS A 23 -1.78 13.37 -8.72
N LYS A 24 -2.24 12.31 -8.06
CA LYS A 24 -2.70 12.40 -6.66
C LYS A 24 -1.48 12.44 -5.75
N THR A 25 -0.82 13.58 -5.74
CA THR A 25 -0.23 14.09 -4.52
C THR A 25 -1.37 14.34 -3.54
N LYS A 26 -1.63 13.37 -2.67
CA LYS A 26 -2.36 13.58 -1.42
C LYS A 26 -1.49 13.09 -0.28
N THR A 27 -0.68 14.01 0.22
CA THR A 27 -0.41 14.11 1.65
C THR A 27 -1.77 14.12 2.33
N ASP A 28 -2.14 13.07 3.05
CA ASP A 28 -3.08 13.09 4.17
C ASP A 28 -3.14 11.69 4.80
N SER A 29 -2.96 11.66 6.11
CA SER A 29 -2.92 10.50 7.01
C SER A 29 -4.24 9.71 7.06
N ALA A 30 -4.65 9.12 5.94
CA ALA A 30 -5.87 8.32 5.85
C ALA A 30 -5.54 6.82 5.93
N SER A 31 -6.06 6.17 6.97
CA SER A 31 -6.11 4.71 7.01
C SER A 31 -6.86 4.20 5.79
N THR A 32 -6.22 3.37 4.97
CA THR A 32 -6.85 2.76 3.80
C THR A 32 -7.10 1.29 4.10
N THR A 33 -8.30 0.79 3.84
CA THR A 33 -8.57 -0.64 3.93
C THR A 33 -8.26 -1.26 2.57
N ASN A 34 -7.32 -2.20 2.52
CA ASN A 34 -6.97 -2.86 1.28
C ASN A 34 -8.01 -3.93 0.89
N ALA A 35 -7.92 -4.46 -0.33
CA ALA A 35 -8.82 -5.51 -0.83
C ALA A 35 -8.80 -6.81 0.00
N GLY A 36 -7.80 -6.99 0.88
CA GLY A 36 -7.71 -8.09 1.83
C GLY A 36 -8.38 -7.81 3.18
N GLY A 37 -9.05 -6.66 3.34
CA GLY A 37 -9.67 -6.25 4.60
C GLY A 37 -8.67 -5.78 5.66
N GLU A 38 -7.39 -5.60 5.30
CA GLU A 38 -6.36 -5.14 6.22
C GLU A 38 -6.32 -3.61 6.23
N THR A 39 -6.28 -3.03 7.43
CA THR A 39 -6.10 -1.59 7.59
C THR A 39 -4.62 -1.25 7.44
N GLU A 40 -4.32 -0.32 6.53
CA GLU A 40 -2.98 0.24 6.34
C GLU A 40 -2.94 1.74 6.66
N TRP A 41 -1.84 2.17 7.27
CA TRP A 41 -1.52 3.57 7.52
C TRP A 41 -0.19 3.91 6.84
N THR A 42 -0.16 4.93 6.00
CA THR A 42 1.07 5.39 5.34
C THR A 42 1.85 6.29 6.31
N ILE A 43 3.13 5.97 6.53
CA ILE A 43 4.03 6.73 7.44
C ILE A 43 5.21 7.41 6.72
N ASP A 44 5.49 7.00 5.48
CA ASP A 44 6.46 7.64 4.58
C ASP A 44 6.06 7.32 3.12
N ARG A 45 6.72 7.92 2.12
CA ARG A 45 6.47 7.70 0.69
C ARG A 45 6.32 6.23 0.32
N ASN A 46 7.16 5.36 0.88
CA ASN A 46 7.15 3.94 0.62
C ASN A 46 7.11 3.10 1.90
N ARG A 47 6.65 3.64 3.04
CA ARG A 47 6.55 2.88 4.29
C ARG A 47 5.14 2.92 4.82
N LYS A 48 4.66 1.74 5.22
CA LYS A 48 3.30 1.55 5.74
C LYS A 48 3.33 0.78 7.04
N VAL A 49 2.36 1.09 7.90
CA VAL A 49 1.97 0.26 9.03
C VAL A 49 0.73 -0.53 8.63
N THR A 50 0.70 -1.85 8.86
CA THR A 50 -0.49 -2.67 8.59
C THR A 50 -0.83 -3.58 9.76
N VAL A 51 -2.12 -3.76 10.04
CA VAL A 51 -2.58 -4.79 10.98
C VAL A 51 -3.10 -5.97 10.18
N LYS A 52 -2.49 -7.14 10.37
CA LYS A 52 -2.79 -8.35 9.60
C LYS A 52 -2.89 -9.57 10.52
N GLU A 53 -3.80 -10.48 10.19
CA GLU A 53 -3.82 -11.82 10.75
C GLU A 53 -3.01 -12.79 9.88
N PHE A 54 -2.16 -13.58 10.51
CA PHE A 54 -1.47 -14.69 9.86
C PHE A 54 -1.46 -15.92 10.76
N LYS A 55 -2.03 -17.03 10.28
CA LYS A 55 -2.13 -18.30 11.00
C LYS A 55 -2.72 -18.15 12.42
N GLY A 56 -3.83 -17.42 12.55
CA GLY A 56 -4.52 -17.23 13.83
C GLY A 56 -3.85 -16.26 14.79
N LYS A 57 -2.84 -15.49 14.34
CA LYS A 57 -2.14 -14.50 15.15
C LYS A 57 -2.17 -13.14 14.48
N ILE A 58 -2.44 -12.11 15.28
CA ILE A 58 -2.45 -10.71 14.83
C ILE A 58 -1.04 -10.13 14.92
N TYR A 59 -0.64 -9.44 13.86
CA TYR A 59 0.64 -8.75 13.75
C TYR A 59 0.44 -7.30 13.33
N VAL A 60 1.29 -6.43 13.89
CA VAL A 60 1.46 -5.05 13.43
C VAL A 60 2.74 -5.00 12.60
N ASN A 61 2.62 -4.80 11.31
CA ASN A 61 3.76 -4.71 10.40
C ASN A 61 4.15 -3.25 10.23
N VAL A 62 5.44 -2.94 10.34
CA VAL A 62 6.02 -1.65 9.93
C VAL A 62 7.02 -1.97 8.83
N ARG A 63 6.67 -1.68 7.57
CA ARG A 63 7.41 -2.21 6.41
C ARG A 63 7.59 -1.20 5.29
N GLU A 64 8.77 -1.24 4.68
CA GLU A 64 9.08 -0.54 3.43
C GLU A 64 8.55 -1.37 2.25
N TYR A 65 7.88 -0.72 1.31
CA TYR A 65 7.35 -1.27 0.09
C TYR A 65 8.17 -0.76 -1.10
N TYR A 66 8.19 -1.54 -2.17
CA TYR A 66 8.77 -1.15 -3.45
C TYR A 66 7.75 -1.35 -4.55
N GLU A 67 7.87 -0.56 -5.61
CA GLU A 67 7.03 -0.71 -6.78
C GLU A 67 7.68 -1.63 -7.80
N LYS A 68 6.90 -2.56 -8.34
CA LYS A 68 7.28 -3.43 -9.45
C LYS A 68 6.05 -3.64 -10.32
N ASP A 69 6.18 -3.38 -11.61
CA ASP A 69 5.09 -3.55 -12.59
C ASP A 69 3.79 -2.79 -12.21
N GLY A 70 3.92 -1.61 -11.60
CA GLY A 70 2.79 -0.81 -11.11
C GLY A 70 2.14 -1.32 -9.82
N GLN A 71 2.70 -2.37 -9.20
CA GLN A 71 2.21 -2.94 -7.95
C GLN A 71 3.14 -2.61 -6.77
N SER A 72 2.55 -2.23 -5.64
CA SER A 72 3.28 -2.00 -4.39
C SER A 72 3.46 -3.31 -3.63
N LEU A 73 4.69 -3.80 -3.55
CA LEU A 73 5.05 -5.07 -2.92
C LEU A 73 5.86 -4.86 -1.63
N PRO A 74 5.69 -5.71 -0.60
CA PRO A 74 6.44 -5.59 0.65
C PRO A 74 7.92 -5.90 0.40
N GLY A 75 8.81 -4.99 0.81
CA GLY A 75 10.25 -5.15 0.75
C GLY A 75 10.82 -5.94 1.92
N LYS A 76 12.14 -6.21 1.89
CA LYS A 76 12.86 -6.91 2.97
C LYS A 76 12.95 -6.07 4.25
N LYS A 77 13.08 -4.75 4.11
CA LYS A 77 13.21 -3.82 5.25
C LYS A 77 11.87 -3.65 5.95
N GLY A 78 11.82 -4.02 7.23
CA GLY A 78 10.63 -3.90 8.05
C GLY A 78 10.54 -5.01 9.09
N ILE A 79 9.64 -4.83 10.04
CA ILE A 79 9.41 -5.74 11.16
C ILE A 79 7.93 -6.08 11.29
N SER A 80 7.64 -7.30 11.72
CA SER A 80 6.29 -7.75 12.08
C SER A 80 6.26 -7.94 13.59
N LEU A 81 5.58 -7.04 14.28
CA LEU A 81 5.47 -7.05 15.73
C LEU A 81 4.26 -7.87 16.15
N THR A 82 4.44 -8.71 17.16
CA THR A 82 3.32 -9.35 17.86
C THR A 82 2.57 -8.31 18.70
N VAL A 83 1.31 -8.59 19.05
CA VAL A 83 0.51 -7.70 19.91
C VAL A 83 1.23 -7.31 21.22
N PRO A 84 1.89 -8.23 21.96
CA PRO A 84 2.65 -7.85 23.17
C PRO A 84 3.83 -6.91 22.89
N GLN A 85 4.56 -7.14 21.79
CA GLN A 85 5.68 -6.26 21.40
C GLN A 85 5.19 -4.86 21.02
N TRP A 86 4.06 -4.77 20.30
CA TRP A 86 3.45 -3.49 19.96
C TRP A 86 3.04 -2.71 21.23
N LYS A 87 2.40 -3.38 22.19
CA LYS A 87 2.02 -2.74 23.47
C LYS A 87 3.24 -2.22 24.22
N LYS A 88 4.32 -3.00 24.30
CA LYS A 88 5.58 -2.56 24.93
C LYS A 88 6.20 -1.37 24.21
N LEU A 89 6.16 -1.33 22.89
CA LEU A 89 6.62 -0.17 22.12
C LEU A 89 5.81 1.09 22.47
N MET A 90 4.49 0.96 22.60
CA MET A 90 3.61 2.07 22.98
C MET A 90 3.83 2.53 24.43
N GLU A 91 4.11 1.62 25.36
CA GLU A 91 4.46 1.95 26.75
C GLU A 91 5.74 2.81 26.83
N HIS A 92 6.73 2.55 25.97
CA HIS A 92 7.97 3.34 25.90
C HIS A 92 7.88 4.56 24.96
N ALA A 93 6.73 4.81 24.32
CA ALA A 93 6.62 5.83 23.28
C ALA A 93 6.97 7.23 23.80
N ASP A 94 6.52 7.59 24.99
CA ASP A 94 6.78 8.91 25.58
C ASP A 94 8.27 9.09 25.92
N GLU A 95 8.89 8.07 26.54
CA GLU A 95 10.33 8.06 26.84
C GLU A 95 11.17 8.18 25.55
N ILE A 96 10.77 7.48 24.49
CA ILE A 96 11.40 7.57 23.17
C ILE A 96 11.22 8.98 22.59
N ASN A 97 10.02 9.55 22.66
CA ASN A 97 9.72 10.90 22.17
C ASN A 97 10.55 11.97 22.86
N ASP A 98 10.71 11.88 24.18
CA ASP A 98 11.55 12.80 24.94
C ASP A 98 13.03 12.64 24.59
N LYS A 99 13.47 11.40 24.37
CA LYS A 99 14.85 11.17 23.92
C LYS A 99 15.11 11.73 22.53
N ILE A 100 14.16 11.64 21.59
CA ILE A 100 14.27 12.22 20.24
C ILE A 100 14.51 13.73 20.30
N LYS A 101 13.81 14.46 21.18
CA LYS A 101 13.98 15.93 21.34
C LYS A 101 15.35 16.35 21.85
N THR A 102 16.11 15.40 22.43
CA THR A 102 17.43 15.67 23.01
C THR A 102 18.56 15.52 22.00
N PHE A 103 18.29 14.90 20.84
CA PHE A 103 19.19 14.84 19.70
C PHE A 103 18.99 16.05 18.78
#